data_AF-A0A0B2AH18-F1
#
_entry.id   AF-A0A0B2AH18-F1
#
_cell.length_a   1.000
_cell.length_b   1.000
_cell.length_c   1.000
_cell.angle_alpha   90.00
_cell.angle_beta   90.00
_cell.angle_gamma   90.00
#
_symmetry.space_group_name_H-M   'P 1'
#
loop_
_entity.id
_entity.type
_entity.pdbx_description
1 polymer ?
#
loop_
_entity_poly.entity_id
_entity_poly.type
_entity_poly.pdbx_seq_one_letter_code
_entity_poly.pdbx_strand_id
1 'polypeptide(L)'
;MGVAEDEAGDSLGSSVRSLLNLRGSHRATFANFDQMTTQWARRRRKAVREGERTPLPPVIGLLMIFSMAAERMGARDPGTVKTEAGYYAQLERLLRIPVPDSTRIRASFRATSETYWEALSLWLEDLDGAYGLPSAHALTHRYVGLPISQALIRDTERRHMHSMFVDQGFVVGVPVSHEEMRDAIENWIHSPSAAPNAAFRKMWASEETRPKIADAAIAELLAWDGGGIIAGRGPDAKTGAAQGRCFLTVRERRKALKRSYALGLAVKQVRGVAGDARIKLAGNETATVDVSPFSSGLADLRTPAEIAPDSLLEGEVIIEWADGSRAQRSPKRVVVFGQDAATGSYIEIDRIVPSLGSRLLVKDEGDLVAAAEAILKDAAAPGFKRIDGPGYDLPVGWALFSDVQLLRAPRSDEIQRHRDLSCLEPRMSTQLAIQGGLRLPGRIPKWVAGRGMHVVVTAEGETPVDLVASLRILRRFRPRSAGWRVKLFPLRPCLYL
;
A
#
# COMPACT_ATOMS: atom_id res chain seq x y z
N MET A 1 -19.57 10.86 5.14
CA MET A 1 -19.37 10.27 6.47
C MET A 1 -18.68 8.94 6.29
N GLY A 2 -17.38 8.87 6.56
CA GLY A 2 -16.66 7.60 6.67
C GLY A 2 -16.73 7.18 8.12
N VAL A 3 -17.35 6.05 8.39
CA VAL A 3 -17.29 5.40 9.71
C VAL A 3 -15.88 4.84 9.85
N ALA A 4 -15.19 5.10 10.96
CA ALA A 4 -13.87 4.51 11.19
C ALA A 4 -13.98 2.98 11.15
N GLU A 5 -12.97 2.27 10.67
CA GLU A 5 -13.03 0.81 10.48
C GLU A 5 -13.41 0.05 11.77
N ASP A 6 -12.93 0.55 12.91
CA ASP A 6 -13.30 0.02 14.22
C ASP A 6 -14.76 0.30 14.61
N GLU A 7 -15.32 1.46 14.24
CA GLU A 7 -16.73 1.78 14.48
C GLU A 7 -17.67 0.92 13.62
N ALA A 8 -17.28 0.63 12.37
CA ALA A 8 -18.03 -0.24 11.47
C ALA A 8 -18.03 -1.69 11.97
N GLY A 9 -16.86 -2.17 12.43
CA GLY A 9 -16.72 -3.48 13.06
C GLY A 9 -17.56 -3.63 14.33
N ASP A 10 -17.56 -2.61 15.20
CA ASP A 10 -18.35 -2.59 16.43
C ASP A 10 -19.87 -2.56 16.16
N SER A 11 -20.30 -1.80 15.16
CA SER A 11 -21.70 -1.75 14.73
C SER A 11 -22.18 -3.09 14.18
N LEU A 12 -21.36 -3.74 13.33
CA LEU A 12 -21.63 -5.08 12.81
C LEU A 12 -21.68 -6.11 13.94
N GLY A 13 -20.69 -6.10 14.83
CA GLY A 13 -20.62 -7.00 15.98
C GLY A 13 -21.85 -6.86 16.89
N SER A 14 -22.30 -5.64 17.14
CA SER A 14 -23.51 -5.36 17.93
C SER A 14 -24.79 -5.87 17.25
N SER A 15 -24.90 -5.68 15.93
CA SER A 15 -26.03 -6.17 15.13
C SER A 15 -26.10 -7.69 15.13
N VAL A 16 -24.98 -8.38 14.92
CA VAL A 16 -24.90 -9.85 14.99
C VAL A 16 -25.21 -10.34 16.39
N ARG A 17 -24.64 -9.69 17.43
CA ARG A 17 -24.88 -10.03 18.83
C ARG A 17 -26.36 -9.98 19.21
N SER A 18 -27.11 -9.01 18.69
CA SER A 18 -28.55 -8.86 18.96
C SER A 18 -29.39 -10.08 18.54
N LEU A 19 -28.88 -10.88 17.59
CA LEU A 19 -29.53 -12.09 17.10
C LEU A 19 -29.05 -13.35 17.82
N LEU A 20 -28.08 -13.25 18.74
CA LEU A 20 -27.56 -14.40 19.49
C LEU A 20 -28.46 -14.75 20.67
N ASN A 21 -28.62 -16.05 20.91
CA ASN A 21 -29.26 -16.57 22.12
C ASN A 21 -28.21 -16.69 23.24
N LEU A 22 -28.09 -15.64 24.06
CA LEU A 22 -27.19 -15.60 25.22
C LEU A 22 -27.92 -16.05 26.50
N ARG A 23 -27.32 -15.90 27.68
CA ARG A 23 -27.91 -16.28 28.98
C ARG A 23 -29.41 -15.96 29.11
N GLY A 24 -30.16 -16.92 29.67
CA GLY A 24 -31.62 -16.89 29.81
C GLY A 24 -32.36 -17.69 28.72
N SER A 25 -31.69 -18.02 27.62
CA SER A 25 -32.24 -18.88 26.56
C SER A 25 -31.74 -20.32 26.69
N HIS A 26 -32.65 -21.29 26.65
CA HIS A 26 -32.33 -22.73 26.54
C HIS A 26 -31.88 -23.16 25.13
N ARG A 27 -31.90 -22.24 24.15
CA ARG A 27 -31.56 -22.52 22.76
C ARG A 27 -30.04 -22.45 22.51
N ALA A 28 -29.59 -23.08 21.44
CA ALA A 28 -28.22 -22.92 20.94
C ALA A 28 -27.94 -21.46 20.58
N THR A 29 -26.68 -21.02 20.74
CA THR A 29 -26.30 -19.61 20.60
C THR A 29 -26.68 -19.04 19.22
N PHE A 30 -26.53 -19.85 18.17
CA PHE A 30 -26.85 -19.46 16.79
C PHE A 30 -28.24 -19.90 16.30
N ALA A 31 -29.14 -20.35 17.18
CA ALA A 31 -30.45 -20.90 16.77
C ALA A 31 -31.30 -19.96 15.88
N ASN A 32 -31.19 -18.64 16.07
CA ASN A 32 -31.88 -17.68 15.20
C ASN A 32 -31.29 -17.68 13.79
N PHE A 33 -29.96 -17.73 13.65
CA PHE A 33 -29.28 -17.85 12.37
C PHE A 33 -29.57 -19.20 11.70
N ASP A 34 -29.67 -20.29 12.46
CA ASP A 34 -30.08 -21.61 11.96
C ASP A 34 -31.48 -21.57 11.34
N GLN A 35 -32.43 -20.95 12.06
CA GLN A 35 -33.80 -20.78 11.59
C GLN A 35 -33.85 -19.92 10.32
N MET A 36 -33.15 -18.78 10.31
CA MET A 36 -33.11 -17.88 9.16
C MET A 36 -32.46 -18.56 7.94
N THR A 37 -31.38 -19.31 8.12
CA THR A 37 -30.69 -20.04 7.05
C THR A 37 -31.58 -21.14 6.48
N THR A 38 -32.30 -21.86 7.33
CA THR A 38 -33.28 -22.87 6.90
C THR A 38 -34.41 -22.26 6.07
N GLN A 39 -34.93 -21.09 6.49
CA GLN A 39 -35.95 -20.37 5.72
C GLN A 39 -35.40 -19.86 4.39
N TRP A 40 -34.18 -19.34 4.40
CA TRP A 40 -33.48 -18.89 3.19
C TRP A 40 -33.30 -20.03 2.18
N ALA A 41 -32.87 -21.22 2.62
CA ALA A 41 -32.68 -22.37 1.73
C ALA A 41 -33.98 -22.76 0.99
N ARG A 42 -35.13 -22.65 1.66
CA ARG A 42 -36.45 -22.87 1.03
C ARG A 42 -36.77 -21.79 -0.01
N ARG A 43 -36.51 -20.52 0.31
CA ARG A 43 -36.72 -19.38 -0.61
C ARG A 43 -35.79 -19.45 -1.81
N ARG A 44 -34.52 -19.80 -1.63
CA ARG A 44 -33.54 -20.05 -2.70
C ARG A 44 -34.05 -21.12 -3.66
N ARG A 45 -34.42 -22.29 -3.16
CA ARG A 45 -34.95 -23.38 -4.02
C ARG A 45 -36.16 -22.97 -4.83
N LYS A 46 -37.02 -22.10 -4.27
CA LYS A 46 -38.15 -21.53 -5.00
C LYS A 46 -37.67 -20.57 -6.11
N ALA A 47 -36.82 -19.60 -5.77
CA ALA A 47 -36.28 -18.62 -6.71
C ALA A 47 -35.55 -19.26 -7.89
N VAL A 48 -34.68 -20.25 -7.62
CA VAL A 48 -33.93 -20.99 -8.66
C VAL A 48 -34.88 -21.71 -9.62
N ARG A 49 -35.95 -22.36 -9.11
CA ARG A 49 -36.95 -23.02 -9.98
C ARG A 49 -37.75 -22.05 -10.82
N GLU A 50 -38.02 -20.86 -10.29
CA GLU A 50 -38.81 -19.83 -10.94
C GLU A 50 -37.97 -18.91 -11.84
N GLY A 51 -36.65 -19.12 -11.91
CA GLY A 51 -35.72 -18.25 -12.66
C GLY A 51 -35.61 -16.84 -12.06
N GLU A 52 -35.99 -16.67 -10.79
CA GLU A 52 -35.91 -15.40 -10.08
C GLU A 52 -34.54 -15.20 -9.42
N ARG A 53 -34.24 -13.95 -9.08
CA ARG A 53 -33.00 -13.60 -8.38
C ARG A 53 -32.95 -14.26 -7.00
N THR A 54 -31.92 -15.08 -6.76
CA THR A 54 -31.71 -15.71 -5.45
C THR A 54 -31.50 -14.65 -4.35
N PRO A 55 -32.26 -14.71 -3.23
CA PRO A 55 -32.09 -13.78 -2.13
C PRO A 55 -30.75 -13.99 -1.42
N LEU A 56 -30.24 -12.92 -0.81
CA LEU A 56 -29.00 -12.94 -0.03
C LEU A 56 -29.11 -13.87 1.21
N PRO A 57 -28.10 -14.70 1.51
CA PRO A 57 -28.06 -15.49 2.75
C PRO A 57 -28.08 -14.58 3.99
N PRO A 58 -28.87 -14.91 5.02
CA PRO A 58 -28.99 -14.10 6.24
C PRO A 58 -27.76 -14.19 7.17
N VAL A 59 -26.73 -14.93 6.77
CA VAL A 59 -25.53 -15.22 7.57
C VAL A 59 -24.32 -14.41 7.16
N ILE A 60 -24.39 -13.57 6.10
CA ILE A 60 -23.21 -12.84 5.60
C ILE A 60 -22.58 -11.98 6.69
N GLY A 61 -23.37 -11.24 7.48
CA GLY A 61 -22.84 -10.45 8.58
C GLY A 61 -22.13 -11.30 9.65
N LEU A 62 -22.63 -12.51 9.93
CA LEU A 62 -22.00 -13.46 10.85
C LEU A 62 -20.70 -14.04 10.29
N LEU A 63 -20.70 -14.40 9.00
CA LEU A 63 -19.49 -14.88 8.29
C LEU A 63 -18.41 -13.80 8.22
N MET A 64 -18.78 -12.53 8.04
CA MET A 64 -17.86 -11.40 8.12
C MET A 64 -17.20 -11.33 9.50
N ILE A 65 -17.98 -11.48 10.59
CA ILE A 65 -17.41 -11.53 11.96
C ILE A 65 -16.48 -12.74 12.13
N PHE A 66 -16.79 -13.90 11.54
CA PHE A 66 -15.90 -15.05 11.56
C PHE A 66 -14.56 -14.75 10.87
N SER A 67 -14.59 -14.16 9.67
CA SER A 67 -13.37 -13.75 8.95
C SER A 67 -12.59 -12.69 9.72
N MET A 68 -13.25 -11.70 10.32
CA MET A 68 -12.61 -10.67 11.15
C MET A 68 -11.95 -11.28 12.40
N ALA A 69 -12.57 -12.28 13.02
CA ALA A 69 -11.96 -13.00 14.14
C ALA A 69 -10.69 -13.74 13.72
N ALA A 70 -10.70 -14.33 12.52
CA ALA A 70 -9.53 -15.00 11.95
C ALA A 70 -8.40 -14.02 11.57
N GLU A 71 -8.74 -12.85 11.04
CA GLU A 71 -7.79 -11.79 10.70
C GLU A 71 -7.07 -11.24 11.94
N ARG A 72 -7.80 -11.05 13.04
CA ARG A 72 -7.28 -10.55 14.32
C ARG A 72 -6.56 -11.61 15.15
N MET A 73 -6.53 -12.86 14.69
CA MET A 73 -5.87 -13.95 15.40
C MET A 73 -4.34 -13.74 15.41
N GLY A 74 -3.77 -13.56 16.60
CA GLY A 74 -2.34 -13.23 16.80
C GLY A 74 -2.04 -11.74 16.91
N ALA A 75 -3.07 -10.88 16.98
CA ALA A 75 -2.90 -9.46 17.28
C ALA A 75 -2.73 -9.20 18.79
N ARG A 76 -1.71 -8.41 19.13
CA ARG A 76 -1.47 -7.66 20.39
C ARG A 76 -1.07 -8.37 21.69
N ASP A 77 -1.20 -9.69 21.87
CA ASP A 77 -0.75 -10.33 23.13
C ASP A 77 0.46 -11.28 22.95
N PRO A 78 1.61 -11.01 23.59
CA PRO A 78 2.72 -11.96 23.67
C PRO A 78 2.28 -13.16 24.52
N GLY A 79 1.69 -14.16 23.86
CA GLY A 79 1.08 -15.32 24.51
C GLY A 79 -0.21 -15.80 23.85
N THR A 80 -0.81 -15.07 22.90
CA THR A 80 -1.92 -15.63 22.12
C THR A 80 -1.39 -16.71 21.19
N VAL A 81 -1.60 -17.95 21.62
CA VAL A 81 -1.21 -19.14 20.89
C VAL A 81 -1.87 -19.09 19.50
N LYS A 82 -1.10 -19.41 18.44
CA LYS A 82 -1.57 -19.59 17.04
C LYS A 82 -2.43 -20.87 16.90
N THR A 83 -3.37 -21.08 17.80
CA THR A 83 -4.26 -22.24 17.89
C THR A 83 -5.71 -21.80 17.83
N GLU A 84 -6.61 -22.77 17.73
CA GLU A 84 -8.07 -22.55 17.80
C GLU A 84 -8.51 -21.69 19.00
N ALA A 85 -7.77 -21.75 20.12
CA ALA A 85 -8.03 -20.93 21.29
C ALA A 85 -7.89 -19.42 21.02
N GLY A 86 -6.89 -19.02 20.21
CA GLY A 86 -6.68 -17.62 19.84
C GLY A 86 -7.81 -17.09 18.94
N TYR A 87 -8.33 -17.91 18.04
CA TYR A 87 -9.50 -17.57 17.22
C TYR A 87 -10.75 -17.34 18.08
N TYR A 88 -11.08 -18.29 18.97
CA TYR A 88 -12.28 -18.17 19.80
C TYR A 88 -12.21 -16.96 20.74
N ALA A 89 -11.03 -16.62 21.27
CA ALA A 89 -10.84 -15.42 22.07
C ALA A 89 -11.19 -14.13 21.27
N GLN A 90 -10.77 -14.03 20.00
CA GLN A 90 -11.11 -12.87 19.16
C GLN A 90 -12.59 -12.84 18.77
N LEU A 91 -13.18 -14.00 18.48
CA LEU A 91 -14.60 -14.11 18.19
C LEU A 91 -15.47 -13.68 19.38
N GLU A 92 -15.13 -14.16 20.58
CA GLU A 92 -15.81 -13.81 21.83
C GLU A 92 -15.68 -12.31 22.12
N ARG A 93 -14.51 -11.71 21.82
CA ARG A 93 -14.28 -10.27 21.97
C ARG A 93 -15.11 -9.43 20.99
N LEU A 94 -15.11 -9.78 19.70
CA LEU A 94 -15.87 -9.06 18.66
C LEU A 94 -17.38 -9.08 18.95
N LEU A 95 -17.88 -10.20 19.43
CA LEU A 95 -19.29 -10.38 19.78
C LEU A 95 -19.62 -9.96 21.22
N ARG A 96 -18.63 -9.48 21.98
CA ARG A 96 -18.75 -9.07 23.39
C ARG A 96 -19.47 -10.14 24.24
N ILE A 97 -19.04 -11.40 24.06
CA ILE A 97 -19.64 -12.57 24.71
C ILE A 97 -19.21 -12.61 26.18
N PRO A 98 -20.16 -12.73 27.13
CA PRO A 98 -19.83 -12.95 28.53
C PRO A 98 -19.11 -14.29 28.73
N VAL A 99 -18.11 -14.33 29.62
CA VAL A 99 -17.33 -15.55 29.96
C VAL A 99 -18.19 -16.81 30.15
N PRO A 100 -19.35 -16.75 30.85
CA PRO A 100 -20.18 -17.94 31.03
C PRO A 100 -20.81 -18.54 29.77
N ASP A 101 -20.95 -17.76 28.69
CA ASP A 101 -21.51 -18.23 27.41
C ASP A 101 -20.41 -18.72 26.44
N SER A 102 -19.13 -18.63 26.81
CA SER A 102 -17.97 -19.00 25.98
C SER A 102 -18.03 -20.46 25.50
N THR A 103 -18.37 -21.42 26.37
CA THR A 103 -18.47 -22.83 25.97
C THR A 103 -19.64 -23.07 25.00
N ARG A 104 -20.78 -22.39 25.20
CA ARG A 104 -21.97 -22.54 24.35
C ARG A 104 -21.75 -22.00 22.94
N ILE A 105 -21.07 -20.86 22.81
CA ILE A 105 -20.78 -20.29 21.49
C ILE A 105 -19.80 -21.17 20.72
N ARG A 106 -18.76 -21.72 21.38
CA ARG A 106 -17.80 -22.64 20.74
C ARG A 106 -18.50 -23.91 20.26
N ALA A 107 -19.39 -24.49 21.06
CA ALA A 107 -20.19 -25.65 20.67
C ALA A 107 -21.11 -25.33 19.48
N SER A 108 -21.84 -24.20 19.54
CA SER A 108 -22.74 -23.77 18.46
C SER A 108 -21.98 -23.51 17.15
N PHE A 109 -20.79 -22.90 17.23
CA PHE A 109 -19.92 -22.66 16.09
C PHE A 109 -19.48 -23.95 15.40
N ARG A 110 -19.02 -24.94 16.17
CA ARG A 110 -18.62 -26.25 15.61
C ARG A 110 -19.79 -26.99 14.97
N ALA A 111 -21.00 -26.81 15.50
CA ALA A 111 -22.19 -27.49 15.00
C ALA A 111 -22.74 -26.91 13.69
N THR A 112 -22.57 -25.61 13.43
CA THR A 112 -23.37 -24.89 12.40
C THR A 112 -22.55 -24.08 11.41
N SER A 113 -21.27 -23.81 11.68
CA SER A 113 -20.45 -22.92 10.83
C SER A 113 -20.30 -23.42 9.39
N GLU A 114 -20.11 -24.73 9.18
CA GLU A 114 -19.99 -25.34 7.84
C GLU A 114 -21.24 -25.03 6.98
N THR A 115 -22.43 -25.18 7.55
CA THR A 115 -23.71 -24.88 6.89
C THR A 115 -23.83 -23.43 6.45
N TYR A 116 -23.27 -22.49 7.21
CA TYR A 116 -23.30 -21.07 6.84
C TYR A 116 -22.38 -20.76 5.67
N TRP A 117 -21.18 -21.37 5.65
CA TRP A 117 -20.26 -21.26 4.51
C TRP A 117 -20.84 -21.92 3.26
N GLU A 118 -21.48 -23.08 3.39
CA GLU A 118 -22.19 -23.74 2.29
C GLU A 118 -23.32 -22.86 1.73
N ALA A 119 -24.11 -22.20 2.60
CA ALA A 119 -25.13 -21.26 2.18
C ALA A 119 -24.57 -20.08 1.35
N LEU A 120 -23.37 -19.59 1.70
CA LEU A 120 -22.69 -18.58 0.91
C LEU A 120 -22.21 -19.14 -0.44
N SER A 121 -21.58 -20.32 -0.46
CA SER A 121 -21.12 -20.96 -1.70
C SER A 121 -22.26 -21.18 -2.69
N LEU A 122 -23.37 -21.74 -2.22
CA LEU A 122 -24.57 -21.97 -3.02
C LEU A 122 -25.19 -20.68 -3.58
N TRP A 123 -25.06 -19.56 -2.86
CA TRP A 123 -25.52 -18.26 -3.34
C TRP A 123 -24.60 -17.65 -4.40
N LEU A 124 -23.28 -17.83 -4.26
CA LEU A 124 -22.31 -17.38 -5.26
C LEU A 124 -22.41 -18.18 -6.56
N GLU A 125 -22.63 -19.49 -6.46
CA GLU A 125 -22.88 -20.39 -7.60
C GLU A 125 -24.14 -20.00 -8.37
N ASP A 126 -25.26 -19.73 -7.67
CA ASP A 126 -26.52 -19.29 -8.31
C ASP A 126 -26.41 -17.97 -9.08
N LEU A 127 -25.35 -17.20 -8.83
CA LEU A 127 -25.13 -15.90 -9.44
C LEU A 127 -24.04 -15.95 -10.51
N ASP A 128 -23.61 -17.15 -10.92
CA ASP A 128 -22.65 -17.40 -12.00
C ASP A 128 -21.40 -16.51 -11.89
N GLY A 129 -20.90 -16.32 -10.67
CA GLY A 129 -19.69 -15.54 -10.42
C GLY A 129 -19.87 -14.01 -10.42
N ALA A 130 -21.09 -13.47 -10.53
CA ALA A 130 -21.34 -12.02 -10.51
C ALA A 130 -20.84 -11.30 -9.23
N TYR A 131 -20.67 -12.05 -8.14
CA TYR A 131 -20.13 -11.57 -6.86
C TYR A 131 -18.89 -12.35 -6.40
N GLY A 132 -18.27 -13.11 -7.31
CA GLY A 132 -17.13 -14.00 -7.03
C GLY A 132 -17.51 -15.48 -6.99
N LEU A 133 -16.49 -16.34 -6.94
CA LEU A 133 -16.64 -17.79 -6.85
C LEU A 133 -16.44 -18.28 -5.39
N PRO A 134 -17.06 -19.40 -4.99
CA PRO A 134 -16.79 -20.04 -3.71
C PRO A 134 -15.29 -20.32 -3.54
N SER A 135 -14.70 -19.88 -2.43
CA SER A 135 -13.25 -19.99 -2.19
C SER A 135 -12.85 -20.40 -0.78
N ALA A 136 -13.81 -20.65 0.11
CA ALA A 136 -13.53 -21.07 1.49
C ALA A 136 -13.16 -22.56 1.56
N HIS A 137 -11.98 -22.87 2.09
CA HIS A 137 -11.51 -24.25 2.22
C HIS A 137 -10.65 -24.45 3.48
N ALA A 138 -11.00 -25.43 4.33
CA ALA A 138 -10.28 -25.71 5.57
C ALA A 138 -9.10 -26.67 5.34
N LEU A 139 -7.87 -26.15 5.38
CA LEU A 139 -6.64 -26.95 5.17
C LEU A 139 -6.12 -27.68 6.43
N THR A 140 -6.50 -27.26 7.64
CA THR A 140 -5.93 -27.79 8.90
C THR A 140 -6.97 -27.98 9.99
N HIS A 141 -7.56 -26.88 10.48
CA HIS A 141 -8.59 -26.91 11.51
C HIS A 141 -9.97 -27.01 10.85
N ARG A 142 -10.68 -28.12 10.98
CA ARG A 142 -11.95 -28.34 10.25
C ARG A 142 -12.92 -27.15 10.33
N TYR A 143 -13.20 -26.68 11.54
CA TYR A 143 -14.20 -25.63 11.77
C TYR A 143 -13.62 -24.22 11.64
N VAL A 144 -12.46 -23.98 12.24
CA VAL A 144 -11.82 -22.64 12.27
C VAL A 144 -11.05 -22.35 10.97
N GLY A 145 -10.71 -23.40 10.22
CA GLY A 145 -9.98 -23.32 8.95
C GLY A 145 -10.75 -22.62 7.84
N LEU A 146 -12.08 -22.70 7.84
CA LEU A 146 -12.91 -21.98 6.87
C LEU A 146 -12.76 -20.45 7.03
N PRO A 147 -13.02 -19.84 8.20
CA PRO A 147 -12.71 -18.43 8.43
C PRO A 147 -11.25 -18.07 8.18
N ILE A 148 -10.31 -18.93 8.60
CA ILE A 148 -8.87 -18.70 8.37
C ILE A 148 -8.54 -18.61 6.89
N SER A 149 -9.15 -19.45 6.04
CA SER A 149 -8.91 -19.45 4.59
C SER A 149 -9.40 -18.18 3.90
N GLN A 150 -10.29 -17.43 4.55
CA GLN A 150 -10.83 -16.17 4.05
C GLN A 150 -10.05 -14.95 4.55
N ALA A 151 -9.12 -15.13 5.49
CA ALA A 151 -8.20 -14.10 5.98
C ALA A 151 -6.83 -14.23 5.30
N LEU A 152 -6.76 -13.86 4.01
CA LEU A 152 -5.55 -13.97 3.17
C LEU A 152 -4.36 -13.18 3.73
N ILE A 153 -4.62 -11.98 4.27
CA ILE A 153 -3.65 -11.14 4.98
C ILE A 153 -4.19 -10.94 6.40
N ARG A 154 -3.43 -11.35 7.42
CA ARG A 154 -3.80 -11.17 8.84
C ARG A 154 -3.13 -9.93 9.42
N ASP A 155 -3.55 -9.48 10.60
CA ASP A 155 -3.00 -8.28 11.26
C ASP A 155 -1.48 -8.33 11.48
N THR A 156 -0.92 -9.52 11.68
CA THR A 156 0.54 -9.70 11.79
C THR A 156 1.23 -9.51 10.44
N GLU A 157 0.68 -10.11 9.38
CA GLU A 157 1.19 -9.94 8.02
C GLU A 157 1.03 -8.51 7.51
N ARG A 158 -0.12 -7.88 7.78
CA ARG A 158 -0.41 -6.47 7.41
C ARG A 158 0.64 -5.51 7.94
N ARG A 159 1.04 -5.66 9.21
CA ARG A 159 2.12 -4.86 9.83
C ARG A 159 3.48 -5.09 9.18
N HIS A 160 3.80 -6.33 8.81
CA HIS A 160 5.04 -6.61 8.10
C HIS A 160 4.99 -6.13 6.64
N MET A 161 3.82 -6.15 6.00
CA MET A 161 3.60 -5.61 4.66
C MET A 161 3.83 -4.10 4.60
N HIS A 162 3.43 -3.32 5.61
CA HIS A 162 3.79 -1.90 5.69
C HIS A 162 5.31 -1.68 5.72
N SER A 163 6.02 -2.55 6.46
CA SER A 163 7.49 -2.50 6.47
C SER A 163 8.08 -2.83 5.11
N MET A 164 7.54 -3.85 4.43
CA MET A 164 7.89 -4.23 3.06
C MET A 164 7.64 -3.08 2.07
N PHE A 165 6.50 -2.39 2.17
CA PHE A 165 6.17 -1.29 1.27
C PHE A 165 7.23 -0.20 1.31
N VAL A 166 7.66 0.19 2.52
CA VAL A 166 8.75 1.15 2.68
C VAL A 166 10.08 0.60 2.21
N ASP A 167 10.40 -0.65 2.55
CA ASP A 167 11.70 -1.25 2.20
C ASP A 167 11.88 -1.37 0.69
N GLN A 168 10.77 -1.54 -0.05
CA GLN A 168 10.78 -1.59 -1.51
C GLN A 168 10.48 -0.25 -2.19
N GLY A 169 10.35 0.84 -1.41
CA GLY A 169 10.16 2.18 -1.93
C GLY A 169 8.78 2.44 -2.54
N PHE A 170 7.76 1.67 -2.17
CA PHE A 170 6.39 1.95 -2.60
C PHE A 170 5.89 3.27 -2.01
N VAL A 171 5.24 4.06 -2.87
CA VAL A 171 4.66 5.34 -2.50
C VAL A 171 3.17 5.15 -2.22
N VAL A 172 2.72 5.66 -1.07
CA VAL A 172 1.32 5.55 -0.63
C VAL A 172 0.38 6.22 -1.64
N GLY A 173 -0.73 5.55 -1.95
CA GLY A 173 -1.77 6.05 -2.84
C GLY A 173 -1.41 6.03 -4.33
N VAL A 174 -0.22 5.53 -4.68
CA VAL A 174 0.18 5.26 -6.06
C VAL A 174 -0.36 3.89 -6.48
N PRO A 175 -1.03 3.78 -7.63
CA PRO A 175 -1.44 2.48 -8.15
C PRO A 175 -0.20 1.65 -8.49
N VAL A 176 -0.20 0.40 -8.06
CA VAL A 176 0.83 -0.59 -8.35
C VAL A 176 0.17 -1.71 -9.15
N SER A 177 0.86 -2.24 -10.16
CA SER A 177 0.31 -3.37 -10.91
C SER A 177 0.34 -4.65 -10.10
N HIS A 178 -0.47 -5.60 -10.56
CA HIS A 178 -0.49 -6.94 -10.00
C HIS A 178 0.87 -7.63 -10.07
N GLU A 179 1.56 -7.51 -11.20
CA GLU A 179 2.88 -8.11 -11.42
C GLU A 179 3.95 -7.48 -10.52
N GLU A 180 4.00 -6.15 -10.44
CA GLU A 180 4.95 -5.44 -9.58
C GLU A 180 4.75 -5.79 -8.10
N MET A 181 3.49 -5.86 -7.64
CA MET A 181 3.19 -6.27 -6.27
C MET A 181 3.55 -7.74 -6.03
N ARG A 182 3.39 -8.61 -7.03
CA ARG A 182 3.77 -10.03 -6.91
C ARG A 182 5.27 -10.18 -6.76
N ASP A 183 6.06 -9.51 -7.59
CA ASP A 183 7.52 -9.52 -7.50
C ASP A 183 7.99 -8.94 -6.17
N ALA A 184 7.30 -7.91 -5.68
CA ALA A 184 7.59 -7.36 -4.36
C ALA A 184 7.36 -8.39 -3.25
N ILE A 185 6.21 -9.07 -3.25
CA ILE A 185 5.91 -10.09 -2.23
C ILE A 185 6.88 -11.28 -2.35
N GLU A 186 7.24 -11.69 -3.57
CA GLU A 186 8.22 -12.75 -3.82
C GLU A 186 9.59 -12.40 -3.21
N ASN A 187 10.10 -11.20 -3.50
CA ASN A 187 11.36 -10.70 -2.95
C ASN A 187 11.31 -10.59 -1.42
N TRP A 188 10.17 -10.15 -0.88
CA TRP A 188 9.97 -10.02 0.56
C TRP A 188 9.96 -11.35 1.29
N ILE A 189 9.34 -12.39 0.71
CA ILE A 189 9.32 -13.74 1.28
C ILE A 189 10.73 -14.31 1.44
N HIS A 190 11.64 -13.96 0.53
CA HIS A 190 13.04 -14.38 0.53
C HIS A 190 13.96 -13.46 1.36
N SER A 191 13.45 -12.33 1.86
CA SER A 191 14.26 -11.37 2.62
C SER A 191 14.48 -11.81 4.07
N PRO A 192 15.71 -11.69 4.62
CA PRO A 192 16.03 -12.11 5.98
C PRO A 192 15.52 -11.17 7.10
N SER A 193 15.14 -9.93 6.79
CA SER A 193 14.92 -8.88 7.81
C SER A 193 13.50 -8.81 8.38
N ALA A 194 12.48 -9.35 7.70
CA ALA A 194 11.08 -9.30 8.15
C ALA A 194 10.14 -10.27 7.41
N ALA A 195 10.54 -11.53 7.23
CA ALA A 195 9.79 -12.47 6.41
C ALA A 195 8.39 -12.81 6.97
N PRO A 196 7.40 -13.06 6.10
CA PRO A 196 6.07 -13.50 6.52
C PRO A 196 6.10 -14.85 7.24
N ASN A 197 5.05 -15.12 8.02
CA ASN A 197 4.91 -16.36 8.75
C ASN A 197 4.78 -17.59 7.83
N ALA A 198 4.98 -18.80 8.37
CA ALA A 198 4.90 -20.05 7.60
C ALA A 198 3.53 -20.30 6.92
N ALA A 199 2.43 -19.82 7.51
CA ALA A 199 1.11 -19.97 6.91
C ALA A 199 0.95 -19.09 5.67
N PHE A 200 1.42 -17.85 5.72
CA PHE A 200 1.44 -16.95 4.55
C PHE A 200 2.33 -17.51 3.45
N ARG A 201 3.52 -18.03 3.77
CA ARG A 201 4.39 -18.70 2.80
C ARG A 201 3.70 -19.88 2.11
N LYS A 202 2.93 -20.68 2.87
CA LYS A 202 2.15 -21.79 2.32
C LYS A 202 1.04 -21.31 1.39
N MET A 203 0.34 -20.23 1.73
CA MET A 203 -0.67 -19.63 0.84
C MET A 203 -0.03 -19.04 -0.41
N TRP A 204 1.15 -18.41 -0.30
CA TRP A 204 1.86 -17.85 -1.44
C TRP A 204 2.41 -18.93 -2.38
N ALA A 205 2.69 -20.13 -1.90
CA ALA A 205 3.15 -21.24 -2.72
C ALA A 205 2.09 -21.75 -3.73
N SER A 206 0.80 -21.48 -3.49
CA SER A 206 -0.29 -21.89 -4.38
C SER A 206 -0.55 -20.84 -5.47
N GLU A 207 -0.56 -21.28 -6.74
CA GLU A 207 -0.82 -20.39 -7.89
C GLU A 207 -2.21 -19.76 -7.88
N GLU A 208 -3.20 -20.43 -7.28
CA GLU A 208 -4.58 -19.92 -7.23
C GLU A 208 -4.75 -18.76 -6.24
N THR A 209 -3.95 -18.74 -5.17
CA THR A 209 -4.05 -17.75 -4.10
C THR A 209 -3.11 -16.56 -4.29
N ARG A 210 -2.03 -16.71 -5.06
CA ARG A 210 -1.10 -15.62 -5.40
C ARG A 210 -1.82 -14.38 -5.94
N PRO A 211 -2.75 -14.48 -6.92
CA PRO A 211 -3.43 -13.30 -7.43
C PRO A 211 -4.26 -12.59 -6.37
N LYS A 212 -4.98 -13.35 -5.55
CA LYS A 212 -5.85 -12.82 -4.49
C LYS A 212 -5.04 -12.12 -3.40
N ILE A 213 -3.86 -12.64 -3.06
CA ILE A 213 -2.95 -12.02 -2.10
C ILE A 213 -2.39 -10.71 -2.65
N ALA A 214 -1.98 -10.67 -3.92
CA ALA A 214 -1.49 -9.44 -4.54
C ALA A 214 -2.60 -8.36 -4.63
N ASP A 215 -3.84 -8.72 -4.97
CA ASP A 215 -4.97 -7.79 -4.93
C ASP A 215 -5.22 -7.22 -3.53
N ALA A 216 -5.18 -8.08 -2.51
CA ALA A 216 -5.33 -7.66 -1.12
C ALA A 216 -4.17 -6.75 -0.66
N ALA A 217 -2.95 -7.00 -1.12
CA ALA A 217 -1.78 -6.16 -0.84
C ALA A 217 -1.86 -4.79 -1.53
N ILE A 218 -2.33 -4.73 -2.78
CA ILE A 218 -2.57 -3.49 -3.50
C ILE A 218 -3.66 -2.67 -2.80
N ALA A 219 -4.78 -3.32 -2.43
CA ALA A 219 -5.85 -2.67 -1.69
C ALA A 219 -5.33 -2.11 -0.35
N GLU A 220 -4.45 -2.85 0.33
CA GLU A 220 -3.81 -2.40 1.55
C GLU A 220 -2.90 -1.20 1.32
N LEU A 221 -2.02 -1.21 0.31
CA LEU A 221 -1.15 -0.08 -0.02
C LEU A 221 -1.96 1.19 -0.34
N LEU A 222 -3.12 1.04 -1.01
CA LEU A 222 -4.01 2.13 -1.34
C LEU A 222 -4.80 2.69 -0.13
N ALA A 223 -5.09 1.84 0.85
CA ALA A 223 -5.82 2.19 2.06
C ALA A 223 -4.89 2.71 3.18
N TRP A 224 -3.64 2.23 3.18
CA TRP A 224 -2.61 2.62 4.11
C TRP A 224 -2.31 4.11 3.96
N ASP A 225 -2.23 4.81 5.09
CA ASP A 225 -1.87 6.22 5.14
C ASP A 225 -0.36 6.42 5.22
N GLY A 226 0.43 5.34 5.19
CA GLY A 226 1.88 5.29 5.38
C GLY A 226 2.32 5.16 6.85
N GLY A 227 1.38 5.14 7.80
CA GLY A 227 1.66 5.26 9.23
C GLY A 227 1.86 3.90 9.90
N GLY A 228 2.30 3.88 11.16
CA GLY A 228 2.17 2.67 12.00
C GLY A 228 3.32 1.65 11.96
N ILE A 229 4.43 1.93 11.27
CA ILE A 229 5.62 1.06 11.23
C ILE A 229 6.24 0.82 12.63
N ILE A 230 5.91 1.70 13.59
CA ILE A 230 6.39 1.67 14.97
C ILE A 230 5.93 0.40 15.74
N ALA A 231 4.87 -0.29 15.29
CA ALA A 231 4.25 -1.40 16.04
C ALA A 231 4.60 -2.82 15.53
N GLY A 232 5.50 -2.95 14.56
CA GLY A 232 5.78 -4.21 13.86
C GLY A 232 6.82 -5.15 14.50
N ARG A 233 7.76 -4.65 15.32
CA ARG A 233 8.68 -5.55 16.04
C ARG A 233 7.97 -6.13 17.26
N GLY A 234 7.62 -7.41 17.18
CA GLY A 234 7.20 -8.17 18.36
C GLY A 234 8.27 -8.13 19.46
N PRO A 235 7.90 -8.33 20.74
CA PRO A 235 8.82 -8.30 21.88
C PRO A 235 9.95 -9.35 21.81
N ASP A 236 9.85 -10.34 20.91
CA ASP A 236 10.88 -11.37 20.68
C ASP A 236 11.93 -10.99 19.61
N ALA A 237 11.85 -9.80 19.01
CA ALA A 237 12.95 -9.30 18.20
C ALA A 237 14.13 -8.99 19.14
N LYS A 238 15.11 -9.90 19.17
CA LYS A 238 16.41 -9.70 19.84
C LYS A 238 16.82 -8.23 19.65
N THR A 239 17.15 -7.58 20.76
CA THR A 239 17.69 -6.21 20.91
C THR A 239 19.03 -6.04 20.19
N GLY A 240 19.08 -6.35 18.90
CA GLY A 240 20.12 -5.91 17.99
C GLY A 240 19.78 -4.51 17.50
N ALA A 241 20.78 -3.64 17.50
CA ALA A 241 20.76 -2.32 16.87
C ALA A 241 19.98 -2.36 15.55
N ALA A 242 18.87 -1.62 15.46
CA ALA A 242 18.11 -1.56 14.23
C ALA A 242 18.96 -0.85 13.17
N GLN A 243 19.21 -1.52 12.04
CA GLN A 243 19.76 -0.86 10.85
C GLN A 243 18.61 -0.32 10.00
N GLY A 244 18.57 0.98 9.82
CA GLY A 244 17.64 1.70 8.96
C GLY A 244 18.32 2.29 7.74
N ARG A 245 17.51 2.78 6.81
CA ARG A 245 17.97 3.55 5.66
C ARG A 245 17.69 5.03 5.87
N CYS A 246 18.62 5.86 5.41
CA CYS A 246 18.46 7.31 5.31
C CYS A 246 18.21 7.68 3.84
N PHE A 247 17.34 8.67 3.63
CA PHE A 247 16.87 9.14 2.33
C PHE A 247 17.17 10.62 2.18
N LEU A 248 17.59 11.03 0.99
CA LEU A 248 17.68 12.45 0.66
C LEU A 248 16.28 13.03 0.41
N THR A 249 16.06 14.28 0.79
CA THR A 249 14.84 15.02 0.47
C THR A 249 15.15 16.33 -0.21
N VAL A 250 14.25 16.75 -1.10
CA VAL A 250 14.28 18.05 -1.77
C VAL A 250 12.99 18.79 -1.47
N ARG A 251 13.11 20.03 -0.96
CA ARG A 251 11.98 20.94 -0.76
C ARG A 251 12.15 22.19 -1.61
N GLU A 252 11.10 22.56 -2.33
CA GLU A 252 11.06 23.87 -2.98
C GLU A 252 10.59 24.91 -1.96
N ARG A 253 11.44 25.89 -1.68
CA ARG A 253 11.10 27.06 -0.87
C ARG A 253 10.79 28.22 -1.80
N ARG A 254 9.71 28.94 -1.50
CA ARG A 254 9.37 30.19 -2.16
C ARG A 254 9.41 31.31 -1.13
N LYS A 255 10.37 32.22 -1.28
CA LYS A 255 10.45 33.44 -0.47
C LYS A 255 10.26 34.64 -1.40
N ALA A 256 9.08 35.25 -1.33
CA ALA A 256 8.62 36.27 -2.27
C ALA A 256 8.72 35.77 -3.74
N LEU A 257 9.60 36.37 -4.54
CA LEU A 257 9.83 36.03 -5.95
C LEU A 257 11.00 35.04 -6.15
N LYS A 258 11.83 34.79 -5.12
CA LYS A 258 12.97 33.87 -5.22
C LYS A 258 12.49 32.45 -4.89
N ARG A 259 12.75 31.52 -5.81
CA ARG A 259 12.65 30.08 -5.54
C ARG A 259 14.02 29.60 -5.01
N SER A 260 14.02 28.58 -4.18
CA SER A 260 15.23 27.83 -3.86
C SER A 260 14.90 26.37 -3.56
N TYR A 261 15.89 25.50 -3.72
CA TYR A 261 15.79 24.10 -3.37
C TYR A 261 16.61 23.84 -2.11
N ALA A 262 15.95 23.32 -1.08
CA ALA A 262 16.61 22.91 0.15
C ALA A 262 16.75 21.39 0.15
N LEU A 263 17.99 20.92 0.27
CA LEU A 263 18.31 19.52 0.53
C LEU A 263 18.18 19.24 2.03
N GLY A 264 17.70 18.05 2.36
CA GLY A 264 17.59 17.57 3.74
C GLY A 264 17.61 16.06 3.79
N LEU A 265 17.50 15.47 4.98
CA LEU A 265 17.51 14.03 5.17
C LEU A 265 16.23 13.56 5.87
N ALA A 266 15.77 12.37 5.50
CA ALA A 266 14.69 11.68 6.18
C ALA A 266 15.10 10.24 6.52
N VAL A 267 14.59 9.70 7.61
CA VAL A 267 14.83 8.32 8.03
C VAL A 267 13.53 7.58 8.28
N LYS A 268 13.55 6.26 8.08
CA LYS A 268 12.41 5.41 8.47
C LYS A 268 12.15 5.56 9.97
N GLN A 269 10.90 5.86 10.32
CA GLN A 269 10.50 6.00 11.70
C GLN A 269 10.49 4.62 12.36
N VAL A 270 11.56 4.30 13.09
CA VAL A 270 11.65 3.11 13.94
C VAL A 270 11.34 3.52 15.39
N ARG A 271 10.86 2.60 16.20
CA ARG A 271 10.63 2.84 17.63
C ARG A 271 11.96 3.30 18.27
N GLY A 272 11.99 4.48 18.89
CA GLY A 272 13.22 5.09 19.45
C GLY A 272 13.88 6.19 18.61
N VAL A 273 13.40 6.43 17.37
CA VAL A 273 14.03 7.37 16.43
C VAL A 273 13.68 8.85 16.68
N ALA A 274 12.71 9.16 17.55
CA ALA A 274 12.38 10.55 17.91
C ALA A 274 13.34 11.09 18.97
N GLY A 275 13.85 12.32 18.77
CA GLY A 275 14.78 12.99 19.67
C GLY A 275 16.15 13.28 19.03
N ASP A 276 17.16 13.50 19.87
CA ASP A 276 18.50 13.85 19.42
C ASP A 276 19.23 12.63 18.81
N ALA A 277 19.75 12.79 17.60
CA ALA A 277 20.63 11.82 16.96
C ALA A 277 21.97 12.47 16.59
N ARG A 278 23.02 11.65 16.46
CA ARG A 278 24.31 12.09 15.93
C ARG A 278 24.42 11.73 14.47
N ILE A 279 24.73 12.71 13.63
CA ILE A 279 25.07 12.50 12.23
C ILE A 279 26.58 12.52 12.08
N LYS A 280 27.13 11.49 11.43
CA LYS A 280 28.50 11.43 10.94
C LYS A 280 28.45 11.67 9.43
N LEU A 281 29.17 12.68 8.98
CA LEU A 281 29.32 13.04 7.56
C LEU A 281 30.74 12.70 7.09
N ALA A 282 30.97 12.78 5.78
CA ALA A 282 32.32 12.66 5.22
C ALA A 282 33.26 13.71 5.85
N GLY A 283 34.49 13.28 6.19
CA GLY A 283 35.49 14.14 6.82
C GLY A 283 35.50 14.13 8.36
N ASN A 284 34.82 13.18 9.01
CA ASN A 284 34.67 13.08 10.47
C ASN A 284 33.90 14.24 11.12
N GLU A 285 33.13 14.99 10.34
CA GLU A 285 32.22 15.99 10.89
C GLU A 285 31.06 15.28 11.61
N THR A 286 30.94 15.55 12.90
CA THR A 286 29.84 15.07 13.73
C THR A 286 28.96 16.23 14.16
N ALA A 287 27.66 16.15 13.86
CA ALA A 287 26.68 17.12 14.33
C ALA A 287 25.55 16.43 15.09
N THR A 288 24.88 17.17 15.97
CA THR A 288 23.63 16.73 16.58
C THR A 288 22.47 17.21 15.71
N VAL A 289 21.53 16.33 15.43
CA VAL A 289 20.35 16.58 14.61
C VAL A 289 19.10 16.23 15.41
N ASP A 290 18.09 17.09 15.32
CA ASP A 290 16.77 16.82 15.90
C ASP A 290 15.94 16.00 14.90
N VAL A 291 15.45 14.86 15.36
CA VAL A 291 14.62 13.95 14.56
C VAL A 291 13.16 14.11 14.96
N SER A 292 12.39 14.68 14.03
CA SER A 292 10.97 14.99 14.22
C SER A 292 10.10 14.22 13.22
N PRO A 293 8.89 13.74 13.58
CA PRO A 293 8.00 13.09 12.63
C PRO A 293 7.73 13.98 11.41
N PHE A 294 7.85 13.45 10.19
CA PHE A 294 7.74 14.22 8.95
C PHE A 294 6.51 13.88 8.15
N SER A 295 6.48 12.63 7.70
CA SER A 295 5.42 12.03 6.93
C SER A 295 5.19 10.63 7.47
N SER A 296 4.23 9.96 6.89
CA SER A 296 3.78 8.68 7.37
C SER A 296 4.88 7.62 7.23
N GLY A 297 5.46 7.21 8.35
CA GLY A 297 6.57 6.24 8.42
C GLY A 297 7.96 6.85 8.24
N LEU A 298 8.10 8.17 8.07
CA LEU A 298 9.38 8.87 7.96
C LEU A 298 9.52 9.99 9.00
N ALA A 299 10.73 10.16 9.51
CA ALA A 299 11.10 11.28 10.36
C ALA A 299 12.08 12.21 9.63
N ASP A 300 11.87 13.51 9.75
CA ASP A 300 12.71 14.57 9.20
C ASP A 300 13.90 14.73 10.11
N LEU A 301 15.09 14.82 9.52
CA LEU A 301 16.26 15.30 10.24
C LEU A 301 16.37 16.78 9.99
N ARG A 302 16.13 17.56 11.05
CA ARG A 302 16.41 18.99 11.03
C ARG A 302 17.91 19.17 11.11
N THR A 303 18.55 19.15 9.94
CA THR A 303 19.97 19.45 9.83
C THR A 303 20.22 20.90 10.25
N PRO A 304 21.18 21.16 11.14
CA PRO A 304 21.66 22.51 11.40
C PRO A 304 21.94 23.23 10.09
N ALA A 305 21.65 24.54 10.04
CA ALA A 305 21.91 25.37 8.86
C ALA A 305 23.40 25.40 8.44
N GLU A 306 24.28 24.93 9.32
CA GLU A 306 25.73 24.86 9.16
C GLU A 306 26.20 23.62 8.37
N ILE A 307 25.36 22.60 8.18
CA ILE A 307 25.75 21.44 7.37
C ILE A 307 25.69 21.83 5.89
N ALA A 308 26.86 21.82 5.24
CA ALA A 308 26.97 22.09 3.81
C ALA A 308 26.19 21.04 2.99
N PRO A 309 25.43 21.45 1.97
CA PRO A 309 24.71 20.52 1.09
C PRO A 309 25.60 19.46 0.43
N ASP A 310 26.85 19.80 0.11
CA ASP A 310 27.82 18.86 -0.50
C ASP A 310 28.11 17.67 0.42
N SER A 311 28.22 17.91 1.74
CA SER A 311 28.44 16.87 2.74
C SER A 311 27.30 15.85 2.80
N LEU A 312 26.07 16.23 2.39
CA LEU A 312 24.92 15.33 2.30
C LEU A 312 24.93 14.45 1.04
N LEU A 313 25.59 14.92 -0.02
CA LEU A 313 25.55 14.29 -1.34
C LEU A 313 26.73 13.37 -1.61
N GLU A 314 27.94 13.80 -1.24
CA GLU A 314 29.19 13.16 -1.65
C GLU A 314 29.70 12.12 -0.64
N GLY A 315 29.30 12.26 0.63
CA GLY A 315 29.73 11.41 1.73
C GLY A 315 28.80 10.25 2.06
N GLU A 316 29.35 9.24 2.74
CA GLU A 316 28.52 8.33 3.52
C GLU A 316 27.93 9.10 4.70
N VAL A 317 26.62 9.01 4.86
CA VAL A 317 25.89 9.61 5.98
C VAL A 317 25.49 8.49 6.92
N ILE A 318 25.97 8.56 8.16
CA ILE A 318 25.60 7.61 9.23
C ILE A 318 24.92 8.38 10.34
N ILE A 319 23.72 7.96 10.70
CA ILE A 319 22.93 8.52 11.80
C ILE A 319 22.87 7.49 12.90
N GLU A 320 23.24 7.88 14.12
CA GLU A 320 23.25 7.02 15.30
C GLU A 320 22.40 7.62 16.41
N TRP A 321 21.54 6.78 17.01
CA TRP A 321 20.72 7.14 18.17
C TRP A 321 21.33 6.59 19.47
N ALA A 322 20.92 7.15 20.60
CA ALA A 322 21.40 6.74 21.92
C ALA A 322 21.07 5.27 22.27
N ASP A 323 20.03 4.71 21.65
CA ASP A 323 19.61 3.31 21.81
C ASP A 323 20.46 2.33 20.97
N GLY A 324 21.46 2.83 20.24
CA GLY A 324 22.32 2.05 19.35
C GLY A 324 21.72 1.76 17.98
N SER A 325 20.49 2.19 17.69
CA SER A 325 19.94 2.17 16.33
C SER A 325 20.82 3.01 15.41
N ARG A 326 20.92 2.60 14.14
CA ARG A 326 21.70 3.31 13.12
C ARG A 326 20.97 3.36 11.79
N ALA A 327 21.10 4.47 11.06
CA ALA A 327 20.62 4.59 9.69
C ALA A 327 21.76 5.08 8.80
N GLN A 328 21.83 4.55 7.57
CA GLN A 328 22.90 4.90 6.65
C GLN A 328 22.38 5.27 5.26
N ARG A 329 23.11 6.17 4.59
CA ARG A 329 22.95 6.50 3.18
C ARG A 329 24.32 6.54 2.52
N SER A 330 24.49 5.77 1.45
CA SER A 330 25.67 5.82 0.61
C SER A 330 25.49 6.91 -0.47
N PRO A 331 26.58 7.58 -0.89
CA PRO A 331 26.51 8.60 -1.94
C PRO A 331 26.11 7.97 -3.28
N LYS A 332 25.32 8.71 -4.06
CA LYS A 332 24.84 8.30 -5.40
C LYS A 332 25.08 9.45 -6.37
N ARG A 333 25.60 9.14 -7.57
CA ARG A 333 25.80 10.15 -8.63
C ARG A 333 24.50 10.58 -9.31
N VAL A 334 23.46 9.76 -9.19
CA VAL A 334 22.11 10.02 -9.70
C VAL A 334 21.10 9.71 -8.60
N VAL A 335 20.26 10.68 -8.26
CA VAL A 335 19.22 10.54 -7.24
C VAL A 335 17.87 10.89 -7.83
N VAL A 336 16.95 9.92 -7.80
CA VAL A 336 15.55 10.12 -8.20
C VAL A 336 14.74 10.47 -6.96
N PHE A 337 13.82 11.43 -7.10
CA PHE A 337 12.88 11.76 -6.04
C PHE A 337 11.43 11.59 -6.50
N GLY A 338 10.64 10.92 -5.66
CA GLY A 338 9.19 10.85 -5.76
C GLY A 338 8.52 11.93 -4.93
N GLN A 339 7.40 12.47 -5.42
CA GLN A 339 6.64 13.44 -4.65
C GLN A 339 5.84 12.74 -3.55
N ASP A 340 6.05 13.17 -2.31
CA ASP A 340 5.22 12.78 -1.17
C ASP A 340 3.94 13.61 -1.14
N ALA A 341 2.78 12.95 -1.24
CA ALA A 341 1.49 13.64 -1.32
C ALA A 341 1.11 14.35 -0.01
N ALA A 342 1.59 13.87 1.14
CA ALA A 342 1.25 14.42 2.45
C ALA A 342 1.97 15.75 2.73
N THR A 343 3.27 15.81 2.43
CA THR A 343 4.13 16.96 2.76
C THR A 343 4.43 17.86 1.56
N GLY A 344 4.11 17.40 0.34
CA GLY A 344 4.48 18.08 -0.91
C GLY A 344 5.99 18.12 -1.19
N SER A 345 6.79 17.45 -0.36
CA SER A 345 8.24 17.34 -0.52
C SER A 345 8.60 16.20 -1.48
N TYR A 346 9.83 16.21 -1.97
CA TYR A 346 10.36 15.17 -2.83
C TYR A 346 11.31 14.30 -2.00
N ILE A 347 11.08 12.99 -1.99
CA ILE A 347 11.84 12.03 -1.17
C ILE A 347 12.58 11.07 -2.11
N GLU A 348 13.83 10.76 -1.78
CA GLU A 348 14.65 9.81 -2.53
C GLU A 348 13.93 8.46 -2.67
N ILE A 349 13.85 8.00 -3.92
CA ILE A 349 13.36 6.67 -4.29
C ILE A 349 14.44 5.95 -5.08
N ASP A 350 14.40 4.62 -5.10
CA ASP A 350 15.41 3.83 -5.82
C ASP A 350 15.27 3.86 -7.33
N ARG A 351 14.03 4.05 -7.79
CA ARG A 351 13.68 3.96 -9.20
C ARG A 351 12.54 4.91 -9.50
N ILE A 352 12.57 5.51 -10.69
CA ILE A 352 11.53 6.40 -11.14
C ILE A 352 10.21 5.66 -11.29
N VAL A 353 9.13 6.27 -10.79
CA VAL A 353 7.79 5.72 -10.92
C VAL A 353 7.15 6.30 -12.19
N PRO A 354 6.66 5.45 -13.11
CA PRO A 354 6.00 5.91 -14.33
C PRO A 354 4.86 6.86 -14.07
N SER A 355 4.64 7.79 -15.00
CA SER A 355 3.57 8.78 -14.98
C SER A 355 3.57 9.76 -13.81
N LEU A 356 4.34 9.59 -12.74
CA LEU A 356 4.34 10.53 -11.62
C LEU A 356 5.31 11.67 -11.84
N GLY A 357 5.01 12.81 -11.22
CA GLY A 357 5.93 13.94 -11.16
C GLY A 357 7.12 13.57 -10.28
N SER A 358 8.30 13.54 -10.88
CA SER A 358 9.58 13.23 -10.23
C SER A 358 10.56 14.38 -10.40
N ARG A 359 11.60 14.34 -9.57
CA ARG A 359 12.81 15.16 -9.72
C ARG A 359 14.01 14.24 -9.85
N LEU A 360 15.01 14.68 -10.61
CA LEU A 360 16.25 13.95 -10.80
C LEU A 360 17.42 14.88 -10.49
N LEU A 361 18.26 14.51 -9.53
CA LEU A 361 19.51 15.21 -9.22
C LEU A 361 20.67 14.37 -9.78
N VAL A 362 21.48 14.97 -10.64
CA VAL A 362 22.56 14.31 -11.38
C VAL A 362 23.85 15.05 -11.12
N LYS A 363 24.91 14.32 -10.76
CA LYS A 363 26.25 14.89 -10.61
C LYS A 363 26.80 15.26 -11.99
N ASP A 364 27.33 16.47 -12.11
CA ASP A 364 27.95 16.98 -13.32
C ASP A 364 29.38 16.44 -13.45
N GLU A 365 29.46 15.16 -13.82
CA GLU A 365 30.70 14.41 -13.98
C GLU A 365 30.71 13.70 -15.34
N GLY A 366 31.70 14.03 -16.19
CA GLY A 366 31.80 13.49 -17.54
C GLY A 366 30.60 13.89 -18.42
N ASP A 367 29.97 12.90 -19.06
CA ASP A 367 28.79 13.05 -19.91
C ASP A 367 27.47 12.67 -19.21
N LEU A 368 27.49 12.40 -17.89
CA LEU A 368 26.36 11.83 -17.15
C LEU A 368 25.09 12.70 -17.23
N VAL A 369 25.23 14.03 -17.13
CA VAL A 369 24.10 14.96 -17.24
C VAL A 369 23.52 14.96 -18.66
N ALA A 370 24.37 14.89 -19.69
CA ALA A 370 23.94 14.82 -21.08
C ALA A 370 23.24 13.48 -21.37
N ALA A 371 23.76 12.38 -20.84
CA ALA A 371 23.15 11.05 -20.92
C ALA A 371 21.77 11.00 -20.24
N ALA A 372 21.64 11.58 -19.03
CA ALA A 372 20.37 11.72 -18.35
C ALA A 372 19.38 12.55 -19.18
N GLU A 373 19.81 13.68 -19.72
CA GLU A 373 18.97 14.54 -20.57
C GLU A 373 18.51 13.82 -21.85
N ALA A 374 19.38 13.01 -22.46
CA ALA A 374 19.03 12.19 -23.62
C ALA A 374 17.94 11.16 -23.30
N ILE A 375 18.06 10.46 -22.16
CA ILE A 375 17.03 9.54 -21.66
C ILE A 375 15.70 10.28 -21.45
N LEU A 376 15.72 11.45 -20.81
CA LEU A 376 14.50 12.22 -20.54
C LEU A 376 13.85 12.73 -21.83
N LYS A 377 14.63 13.15 -22.83
CA LYS A 377 14.11 13.53 -24.15
C LYS A 377 13.46 12.37 -24.89
N ASP A 378 13.97 11.15 -24.72
CA ASP A 378 13.40 9.95 -25.34
C ASP A 378 12.11 9.47 -24.64
N ALA A 379 12.06 9.50 -23.31
CA ALA A 379 11.08 8.75 -22.54
C ALA A 379 10.14 9.59 -21.65
N ALA A 380 10.49 10.84 -21.35
CA ALA A 380 9.69 11.69 -20.48
C ALA A 380 8.68 12.56 -21.25
N ALA A 381 7.64 13.01 -20.55
CA ALA A 381 6.73 14.02 -21.06
C ALA A 381 7.50 15.32 -21.38
N PRO A 382 7.17 16.01 -22.48
CA PRO A 382 7.77 17.30 -22.79
C PRO A 382 7.50 18.33 -21.68
N GLY A 383 8.49 19.18 -21.39
CA GLY A 383 8.33 20.31 -20.47
C GLY A 383 9.10 20.21 -19.15
N PHE A 384 9.88 19.14 -18.93
CA PHE A 384 10.85 19.11 -17.85
C PHE A 384 11.88 20.25 -17.99
N LYS A 385 12.48 20.66 -16.88
CA LYS A 385 13.46 21.77 -16.84
C LYS A 385 14.76 21.33 -16.20
N ARG A 386 15.87 21.79 -16.74
CA ARG A 386 17.21 21.62 -16.16
C ARG A 386 17.59 22.89 -15.40
N ILE A 387 18.16 22.69 -14.22
CA ILE A 387 18.68 23.74 -13.35
C ILE A 387 20.08 23.31 -12.90
N ASP A 388 21.10 24.02 -13.36
CA ASP A 388 22.49 23.75 -12.98
C ASP A 388 22.85 24.48 -11.68
N GLY A 389 23.64 23.82 -10.83
CA GLY A 389 24.25 24.43 -9.66
C GLY A 389 25.24 25.54 -10.05
N PRO A 390 25.33 26.66 -9.30
CA PRO A 390 24.68 26.90 -8.00
C PRO A 390 23.29 27.57 -8.08
N GLY A 391 22.60 27.46 -9.22
CA GLY A 391 21.28 28.05 -9.41
C GLY A 391 20.27 27.57 -8.35
N TYR A 392 19.48 28.50 -7.80
CA TYR A 392 18.42 28.19 -6.84
C TYR A 392 18.90 27.49 -5.55
N ASP A 393 20.11 27.81 -5.09
CA ASP A 393 20.77 27.24 -3.89
C ASP A 393 21.09 25.73 -4.03
N LEU A 394 21.20 25.23 -5.27
CA LEU A 394 21.75 23.90 -5.56
C LEU A 394 23.27 23.90 -5.40
N PRO A 395 23.91 22.76 -5.09
CA PRO A 395 25.36 22.71 -4.92
C PRO A 395 26.10 22.72 -6.26
N VAL A 396 27.35 23.19 -6.26
CA VAL A 396 28.18 23.26 -7.48
C VAL A 396 28.49 21.86 -7.98
N GLY A 397 28.49 21.64 -9.30
CA GLY A 397 28.74 20.31 -9.87
C GLY A 397 27.53 19.37 -9.82
N TRP A 398 26.32 19.90 -9.63
CA TRP A 398 25.07 19.15 -9.67
C TRP A 398 24.04 19.83 -10.57
N ALA A 399 23.26 19.03 -11.29
CA ALA A 399 22.15 19.47 -12.11
C ALA A 399 20.83 18.83 -11.62
N LEU A 400 19.79 19.65 -11.45
CA LEU A 400 18.45 19.20 -11.09
C LEU A 400 17.53 19.25 -12.32
N PHE A 401 16.92 18.13 -12.66
CA PHE A 401 15.79 18.07 -13.58
C PHE A 401 14.48 18.10 -12.80
N SER A 402 13.65 19.11 -13.03
CA SER A 402 12.32 19.27 -12.44
C SER A 402 11.21 18.96 -13.42
N ASP A 403 10.03 18.65 -12.88
CA ASP A 403 8.82 18.36 -13.67
C ASP A 403 9.03 17.17 -14.61
N VAL A 404 9.81 16.18 -14.17
CA VAL A 404 10.07 14.95 -14.93
C VAL A 404 8.89 14.02 -14.77
N GLN A 405 8.32 13.54 -15.88
CA GLN A 405 7.26 12.54 -15.88
C GLN A 405 7.59 11.48 -16.92
N LEU A 406 8.02 10.30 -16.49
CA LEU A 406 8.40 9.23 -17.42
C LEU A 406 7.16 8.53 -17.98
N LEU A 407 7.02 8.47 -19.31
CA LEU A 407 5.83 7.92 -19.96
C LEU A 407 6.05 6.51 -20.51
N ARG A 408 7.29 6.15 -20.82
CA ARG A 408 7.68 4.85 -21.38
C ARG A 408 9.07 4.44 -20.90
N ALA A 409 9.44 3.16 -21.06
CA ALA A 409 10.80 2.72 -20.78
C ALA A 409 11.79 3.40 -21.74
N PRO A 410 12.94 3.91 -21.26
CA PRO A 410 13.97 4.48 -22.13
C PRO A 410 14.53 3.43 -23.09
N ARG A 411 14.71 3.82 -24.36
CA ARG A 411 15.38 2.99 -25.38
C ARG A 411 16.87 3.28 -25.49
N SER A 412 17.29 4.36 -24.85
CA SER A 412 18.65 4.85 -24.91
C SER A 412 19.64 3.83 -24.35
N ASP A 413 20.68 3.52 -25.13
CA ASP A 413 21.82 2.70 -24.67
C ASP A 413 22.61 3.38 -23.54
N GLU A 414 22.31 4.64 -23.23
CA GLU A 414 22.92 5.40 -22.13
C GLU A 414 22.78 4.71 -20.78
N ILE A 415 21.71 3.93 -20.53
CA ILE A 415 21.56 3.16 -19.30
C ILE A 415 22.60 2.03 -19.21
N GLN A 416 22.98 1.44 -20.35
CA GLN A 416 24.02 0.40 -20.41
C GLN A 416 25.41 1.00 -20.22
N ARG A 417 25.65 2.22 -20.75
CA ARG A 417 26.90 2.97 -20.60
C ARG A 417 27.10 3.47 -19.17
N HIS A 418 26.04 4.01 -18.58
CA HIS A 418 26.05 4.64 -17.26
C HIS A 418 25.12 3.89 -16.31
N ARG A 419 25.67 2.91 -15.57
CA ARG A 419 24.87 2.10 -14.65
C ARG A 419 24.15 2.91 -13.57
N ASP A 420 24.60 4.11 -13.21
CA ASP A 420 23.89 4.98 -12.26
C ASP A 420 22.53 5.46 -12.78
N LEU A 421 22.34 5.48 -14.10
CA LEU A 421 21.07 5.81 -14.74
C LEU A 421 20.07 4.64 -14.72
N SER A 422 20.41 3.47 -14.15
CA SER A 422 19.46 2.35 -14.01
C SER A 422 18.25 2.70 -13.15
N CYS A 423 18.34 3.75 -12.32
CA CYS A 423 17.20 4.29 -11.57
C CYS A 423 16.13 4.92 -12.49
N LEU A 424 16.47 5.26 -13.74
CA LEU A 424 15.55 5.78 -14.76
C LEU A 424 14.88 4.70 -15.59
N GLU A 425 15.28 3.44 -15.42
CA GLU A 425 14.58 2.30 -16.01
C GLU A 425 13.38 1.97 -15.11
N PRO A 426 12.15 2.29 -15.50
CA PRO A 426 10.99 2.03 -14.66
C PRO A 426 10.66 0.54 -14.60
N ARG A 427 9.99 0.11 -13.51
CA ARG A 427 9.22 -1.14 -13.52
C ARG A 427 7.91 -0.88 -14.28
N MET A 428 7.98 -0.93 -15.61
CA MET A 428 6.79 -0.73 -16.44
C MET A 428 5.95 -1.99 -16.42
N SER A 429 4.67 -1.79 -16.16
CA SER A 429 3.60 -2.69 -16.58
C SER A 429 2.54 -1.80 -17.21
N THR A 430 1.73 -2.35 -18.11
CA THR A 430 0.68 -1.56 -18.73
C THR A 430 -0.35 -1.15 -17.66
N GLN A 431 -0.45 0.14 -17.37
CA GLN A 431 -1.25 0.68 -16.29
C GLN A 431 -2.03 1.91 -16.74
N LEU A 432 -3.15 2.16 -16.07
CA LEU A 432 -3.98 3.33 -16.26
C LEU A 432 -4.10 4.07 -14.93
N ALA A 433 -3.60 5.30 -14.87
CA ALA A 433 -3.67 6.17 -13.72
C ALA A 433 -4.55 7.39 -14.02
N ILE A 434 -5.30 7.86 -13.02
CA ILE A 434 -6.04 9.11 -13.09
C ILE A 434 -5.26 10.14 -12.28
N GLN A 435 -4.84 11.22 -12.93
CA GLN A 435 -4.05 12.29 -12.36
C GLN A 435 -4.77 13.64 -12.42
N GLY A 436 -4.35 14.56 -11.56
CA GLY A 436 -5.00 15.84 -11.40
C GLY A 436 -6.35 15.72 -10.66
N GLY A 437 -7.17 16.76 -10.79
CA GLY A 437 -8.38 16.91 -10.00
C GLY A 437 -8.11 17.17 -8.51
N LEU A 438 -9.18 17.39 -7.75
CA LEU A 438 -9.12 17.36 -6.29
C LEU A 438 -9.81 16.07 -5.83
N ARG A 439 -9.02 15.10 -5.35
CA ARG A 439 -9.53 13.82 -4.84
C ARG A 439 -10.21 14.06 -3.49
N LEU A 440 -11.44 13.56 -3.35
CA LEU A 440 -12.17 13.54 -2.09
C LEU A 440 -11.78 12.31 -1.28
N PRO A 441 -11.64 12.43 0.06
CA PRO A 441 -11.34 11.28 0.91
C PRO A 441 -12.48 10.25 0.90
N GLY A 442 -12.12 8.97 0.94
CA GLY A 442 -13.06 7.84 1.03
C GLY A 442 -12.61 6.58 0.27
N ARG A 443 -13.24 5.44 0.61
CA ARG A 443 -12.96 4.12 0.00
C ARG A 443 -13.21 4.05 -1.52
N ILE A 444 -14.10 4.90 -2.02
CA ILE A 444 -14.37 5.01 -3.46
C ILE A 444 -13.64 6.25 -3.97
N PRO A 445 -12.74 6.13 -4.96
CA PRO A 445 -12.10 7.28 -5.58
C PRO A 445 -13.15 8.25 -6.13
N LYS A 446 -13.18 9.47 -5.58
CA LYS A 446 -14.10 10.54 -5.98
C LYS A 446 -13.29 11.81 -6.22
N TRP A 447 -13.71 12.63 -7.18
CA TRP A 447 -13.07 13.90 -7.50
C TRP A 447 -14.09 15.02 -7.53
N VAL A 448 -13.64 16.23 -7.17
CA VAL A 448 -14.46 17.44 -7.29
C VAL A 448 -14.62 17.82 -8.76
N ALA A 449 -15.88 17.98 -9.19
CA ALA A 449 -16.21 18.44 -10.53
C ALA A 449 -15.66 19.86 -10.76
N GLY A 450 -14.96 20.08 -11.88
CA GLY A 450 -14.42 21.38 -12.29
C GLY A 450 -12.92 21.57 -12.08
N ARG A 451 -12.22 20.65 -11.41
CA ARG A 451 -10.75 20.56 -11.45
C ARG A 451 -10.36 19.59 -12.56
N GLY A 452 -9.50 20.01 -13.49
CA GLY A 452 -9.08 19.19 -14.63
C GLY A 452 -8.47 17.86 -14.16
N MET A 453 -9.00 16.76 -14.68
CA MET A 453 -8.45 15.42 -14.51
C MET A 453 -7.86 14.96 -15.84
N HIS A 454 -6.80 14.16 -15.77
CA HIS A 454 -6.15 13.57 -16.92
C HIS A 454 -5.99 12.07 -16.67
N VAL A 455 -6.29 11.27 -17.68
CA VAL A 455 -5.97 9.84 -17.66
C VAL A 455 -4.59 9.69 -18.26
N VAL A 456 -3.69 9.03 -17.54
CA VAL A 456 -2.36 8.70 -18.01
C VAL A 456 -2.29 7.19 -18.18
N VAL A 457 -1.91 6.74 -19.37
CA VAL A 457 -1.70 5.33 -19.67
C VAL A 457 -0.20 5.13 -19.85
N THR A 458 0.36 4.20 -19.08
CA THR A 458 1.71 3.69 -19.27
C THR A 458 1.62 2.32 -19.89
N ALA A 459 2.47 2.03 -20.86
CA ALA A 459 2.52 0.74 -21.54
C ALA A 459 3.94 0.19 -21.53
N GLU A 460 4.05 -1.12 -21.32
CA GLU A 460 5.29 -1.86 -21.44
C GLU A 460 5.52 -2.18 -22.94
N GLY A 461 5.94 -1.17 -23.70
CA GLY A 461 6.24 -1.30 -25.13
C GLY A 461 5.40 -0.40 -26.05
N GLU A 462 5.50 -0.64 -27.36
CA GLU A 462 4.75 0.10 -28.41
C GLU A 462 3.38 -0.48 -28.73
N THR A 463 2.93 -1.48 -27.97
CA THR A 463 1.65 -2.14 -28.19
C THR A 463 0.53 -1.09 -28.06
N PRO A 464 -0.30 -0.91 -29.10
CA PRO A 464 -1.41 0.05 -29.04
C PRO A 464 -2.37 -0.35 -27.92
N VAL A 465 -2.69 0.61 -27.05
CA VAL A 465 -3.63 0.42 -25.94
C VAL A 465 -4.97 1.03 -26.32
N ASP A 466 -6.01 0.20 -26.37
CA ASP A 466 -7.38 0.65 -26.58
C ASP A 466 -8.01 1.12 -25.27
N LEU A 467 -8.32 2.42 -25.19
CA LEU A 467 -9.00 3.01 -24.03
C LEU A 467 -10.52 2.96 -24.22
N VAL A 468 -11.18 1.96 -23.63
CA VAL A 468 -12.65 1.85 -23.63
C VAL A 468 -13.25 2.53 -22.40
N ALA A 469 -13.95 3.64 -22.60
CA ALA A 469 -14.68 4.33 -21.54
C ALA A 469 -16.18 4.00 -21.61
N SER A 470 -16.71 3.30 -20.60
CA SER A 470 -18.15 3.06 -20.47
C SER A 470 -18.78 4.03 -19.47
N LEU A 471 -19.68 4.90 -19.93
CA LEU A 471 -20.40 5.83 -19.08
C LEU A 471 -21.70 5.19 -18.54
N ARG A 472 -21.73 4.85 -17.25
CA ARG A 472 -22.98 4.46 -16.58
C ARG A 472 -23.54 5.64 -15.79
N ILE A 473 -24.54 6.32 -16.36
CA ILE A 473 -25.25 7.42 -15.67
C ILE A 473 -26.21 6.83 -14.64
N LEU A 474 -25.80 6.81 -13.37
CA LEU A 474 -26.68 6.51 -12.24
C LEU A 474 -27.56 7.73 -11.92
N ARG A 475 -28.65 7.88 -12.68
CA ARG A 475 -29.77 8.86 -12.57
C ARG A 475 -29.43 10.36 -12.79
N ARG A 476 -30.39 11.00 -13.48
CA ARG A 476 -30.51 12.40 -13.94
C ARG A 476 -29.59 13.42 -13.23
N PHE A 477 -28.44 13.69 -13.83
CA PHE A 477 -27.75 14.96 -13.67
C PHE A 477 -27.50 15.52 -15.08
N ARG A 478 -28.14 16.66 -15.42
CA ARG A 478 -27.87 17.37 -16.68
C ARG A 478 -26.53 18.10 -16.52
N PRO A 479 -25.46 17.74 -17.25
CA PRO A 479 -24.23 18.51 -17.17
C PRO A 479 -24.42 19.82 -17.93
N ARG A 480 -24.30 20.96 -17.22
CA ARG A 480 -23.95 22.23 -17.87
C ARG A 480 -22.49 22.11 -18.30
N SER A 481 -22.29 21.99 -19.62
CA SER A 481 -21.06 22.27 -20.37
C SER A 481 -19.76 22.30 -19.55
N ALA A 482 -19.18 21.13 -19.30
CA ALA A 482 -17.76 21.00 -18.96
C ALA A 482 -17.17 19.98 -19.93
N GLY A 483 -16.54 20.48 -20.99
CA GLY A 483 -15.86 19.65 -21.98
C GLY A 483 -14.67 18.94 -21.34
N TRP A 484 -14.64 17.61 -21.44
CA TRP A 484 -13.46 16.82 -21.12
C TRP A 484 -12.45 17.01 -22.26
N ARG A 485 -11.27 17.55 -21.94
CA ARG A 485 -10.14 17.53 -22.87
C ARG A 485 -9.35 16.24 -22.63
N VAL A 486 -9.61 15.23 -23.45
CA VAL A 486 -8.70 14.08 -23.59
C VAL A 486 -7.54 14.56 -24.47
N LYS A 487 -6.35 14.74 -23.89
CA LYS A 487 -5.12 14.85 -24.68
C LYS A 487 -4.68 13.42 -25.01
N LEU A 488 -5.08 12.93 -26.17
CA LEU A 488 -4.45 11.77 -26.78
C LEU A 488 -3.09 12.22 -27.29
N PHE A 489 -2.01 11.69 -26.73
CA PHE A 489 -0.72 11.74 -27.42
C PHE A 489 -0.77 10.64 -28.48
N PRO A 490 -0.75 10.96 -29.78
CA PRO A 490 -0.48 9.93 -30.76
C PRO A 490 0.94 9.44 -30.49
N LEU A 491 1.07 8.15 -30.16
CA LEU A 491 2.32 7.43 -30.40
C LEU A 491 2.49 7.38 -31.93
N ARG A 492 3.03 8.47 -32.50
CA ARG A 492 3.42 8.44 -33.91
C ARG A 492 4.61 7.49 -34.02
N PRO A 493 4.64 6.60 -35.03
CA PRO A 493 5.89 6.00 -35.45
C PRO A 493 6.79 7.13 -35.94
N CYS A 494 7.90 7.39 -35.25
CA CYS A 494 8.95 8.25 -35.76
C CYS A 494 9.67 7.49 -36.89
N LEU A 495 9.07 7.50 -38.07
CA LEU A 495 9.83 7.61 -39.31
C LEU A 495 9.75 9.08 -39.68
N TYR A 496 10.89 9.75 -39.81
CA TYR A 496 11.28 10.55 -40.99
C TYR A 496 12.68 11.12 -40.76
N LEU A 497 13.43 11.17 -41.88
CA LEU A 497 14.81 11.62 -42.10
C LEU A 497 15.21 12.91 -41.39
#